data_AF-A0A9E3Y5Q1-F1
#
_entry.id   AF-A0A9E3Y5Q1-F1
#
_cell.length_a   1.000
_cell.length_b   1.000
_cell.length_c   1.000
_cell.angle_alpha   90.00
_cell.angle_beta   90.00
_cell.angle_gamma   90.00
#
_symmetry.space_group_name_H-M   'P 1'
#
loop_
_entity.id
_entity.type
_entity.pdbx_description
1 polymer ?
#
loop_
_entity_poly.entity_id
_entity_poly.type
_entity_poly.pdbx_seq_one_letter_code
_entity_poly.pdbx_strand_id
1 'polypeptide(L)' 'MTDQDPNDKPSDKARLLEGTKVEVLNRFDGSWSKGFVVMEVTEVGYRLRRRYDQEVLEAEFSAEDVRRERKNSMWWM' A
#
# COMPACT_ATOMS: atom_id res chain seq x y z
N MET A 1 -33.25 -7.23 -20.83
CA MET A 1 -32.20 -6.20 -20.73
C MET A 1 -31.35 -6.52 -19.52
N THR A 2 -30.25 -7.25 -19.70
CA THR A 2 -29.23 -7.38 -18.66
C THR A 2 -28.26 -6.23 -18.90
N ASP A 3 -28.40 -5.17 -18.12
CA ASP A 3 -27.46 -4.07 -18.07
C ASP A 3 -26.25 -4.55 -17.25
N GLN A 4 -25.37 -5.31 -17.88
CA GLN A 4 -24.03 -5.55 -17.36
C GLN A 4 -23.09 -4.71 -18.21
N ASP A 5 -22.84 -3.50 -17.72
CA ASP A 5 -21.75 -2.65 -18.16
C ASP A 5 -20.43 -3.45 -18.03
N PRO A 6 -19.73 -3.77 -19.14
CA PRO A 6 -18.54 -4.61 -19.09
C PRO A 6 -17.28 -3.83 -18.66
N ASN A 7 -17.41 -2.62 -18.10
CA ASN A 7 -16.27 -1.77 -17.78
C ASN A 7 -16.12 -1.40 -16.30
N ASP A 8 -16.82 -2.08 -15.38
CA ASP A 8 -16.33 -2.18 -13.99
C ASP A 8 -15.12 -3.10 -13.98
N LYS A 9 -13.98 -2.57 -14.45
CA LYS A 9 -12.68 -3.10 -14.04
C LYS A 9 -12.56 -2.66 -12.59
N PRO A 10 -12.75 -3.54 -11.58
CA PRO A 10 -12.32 -3.19 -10.24
C PRO A 10 -10.85 -2.87 -10.41
N SER A 11 -10.52 -1.59 -10.28
CA SER A 11 -9.20 -1.08 -10.63
C SER A 11 -8.21 -2.07 -10.08
N ASP A 12 -7.36 -2.62 -10.95
CA ASP A 12 -6.20 -3.41 -10.57
C ASP A 12 -5.33 -2.52 -9.68
N LYS A 13 -5.74 -2.31 -8.42
CA LYS A 13 -4.87 -2.00 -7.30
C LYS A 13 -4.07 -3.27 -7.18
N ALA A 14 -3.11 -3.44 -8.09
CA ALA A 14 -2.24 -4.58 -8.18
C ALA A 14 -1.77 -4.86 -6.76
N ARG A 15 -2.25 -5.97 -6.19
CA ARG A 15 -2.01 -6.31 -4.79
C ARG A 15 -0.53 -6.12 -4.52
N LEU A 16 -0.21 -5.38 -3.46
CA LEU A 16 1.18 -5.07 -3.15
C LEU A 16 1.84 -6.37 -2.73
N LEU A 17 2.77 -6.89 -3.53
CA LEU A 17 3.43 -8.15 -3.25
C LEU A 17 4.34 -8.02 -2.02
N GLU A 18 4.61 -9.13 -1.35
CA GLU A 18 5.67 -9.22 -0.35
C GLU A 18 7.01 -8.67 -0.90
N GLY A 19 7.77 -7.98 -0.06
CA GLY A 19 8.99 -7.28 -0.47
C GLY A 19 8.75 -5.93 -1.17
N THR A 20 7.50 -5.58 -1.51
CA THR A 20 7.19 -4.28 -2.11
C THR A 20 7.40 -3.16 -1.10
N LYS A 21 8.09 -2.11 -1.51
CA LYS A 21 8.25 -0.89 -0.70
C LYS A 21 6.97 -0.07 -0.75
N VAL A 22 6.49 0.31 0.42
CA VAL A 22 5.22 1.00 0.61
C VAL A 22 5.37 2.17 1.56
N GLU A 23 4.40 3.07 1.47
CA GLU A 23 4.19 4.15 2.41
C GLU A 23 2.89 3.90 3.17
N VAL A 24 2.87 4.28 4.44
CA VAL A 24 1.75 4.10 5.36
C VAL A 24 1.16 5.45 5.73
N LEU A 25 -0.16 5.58 5.69
CA LEU A 25 -0.86 6.75 6.16
C LEU A 25 -0.80 6.81 7.69
N ASN A 26 -0.24 7.88 8.22
CA ASN A 26 -0.33 8.18 9.63
C ASN A 26 -1.70 8.79 9.92
N ARG A 27 -2.56 8.08 10.64
CA ARG A 27 -3.92 8.55 10.98
C ARG A 27 -3.90 9.72 11.98
N PHE A 28 -2.82 9.89 12.72
CA PHE A 28 -2.68 10.95 13.73
C PHE A 28 -2.44 12.32 13.10
N ASP A 29 -1.66 12.38 12.02
CA ASP A 29 -1.28 13.63 11.36
C ASP A 29 -1.69 13.71 9.87
N GLY A 30 -2.24 12.64 9.32
CA GLY A 30 -2.67 12.54 7.92
C GLY A 30 -1.52 12.41 6.91
N SER A 31 -0.27 12.28 7.35
CA SER A 31 0.90 12.24 6.48
C SER A 31 1.28 10.81 6.10
N TRP A 32 1.85 10.65 4.91
CA TRP A 32 2.38 9.37 4.46
C TRP A 32 3.81 9.19 4.94
N SER A 33 4.03 8.14 5.71
CA SER A 33 5.36 7.74 6.17
C SER A 33 5.95 6.71 5.21
N LYS A 34 7.16 6.96 4.71
CA LYS A 34 7.90 6.05 3.83
C LYS A 34 8.81 5.10 4.61
N GLY A 35 9.38 4.13 3.89
CA GLY A 35 10.34 3.20 4.46
C GLY A 35 9.70 1.96 5.06
N PHE A 36 8.53 1.56 4.58
CA PHE A 36 7.90 0.30 4.95
C PHE A 36 8.02 -0.70 3.80
N VAL A 37 7.97 -1.97 4.13
CA VAL A 37 8.00 -3.07 3.17
C VAL A 37 6.90 -4.06 3.53
N VAL A 38 6.15 -4.53 2.55
CA VAL A 38 5.17 -5.60 2.74
C VAL A 38 5.91 -6.87 3.18
N MET A 39 5.62 -7.34 4.38
CA MET A 39 6.08 -8.65 4.86
C MET A 39 5.15 -9.75 4.38
N GLU A 40 3.84 -9.53 4.49
CA GLU A 40 2.83 -10.52 4.21
C GLU A 40 1.57 -9.83 3.68
N VAL A 41 0.96 -10.42 2.65
CA VAL A 41 -0.30 -9.97 2.07
C VAL A 41 -1.42 -10.82 2.66
N THR A 42 -2.34 -10.20 3.40
CA THR A 42 -3.51 -10.89 3.93
C THR A 42 -4.71 -10.66 3.00
N GLU A 43 -5.81 -11.38 3.20
CA GLU A 43 -7.02 -11.15 2.41
C GLU A 43 -7.69 -9.81 2.73
N VAL A 44 -7.46 -9.29 3.94
CA VAL A 44 -8.08 -8.06 4.45
C VAL A 44 -7.15 -6.84 4.37
N GLY A 45 -5.83 -7.04 4.23
CA GLY A 45 -4.86 -5.96 4.24
C GLY A 45 -3.42 -6.41 4.05
N TYR A 46 -2.50 -5.71 4.72
CA TYR A 46 -1.06 -5.91 4.59
C TYR A 46 -0.36 -5.82 5.95
N ARG A 47 0.54 -6.77 6.21
CA ARG A 47 1.52 -6.65 7.28
C ARG A 47 2.77 -5.99 6.75
N LEU A 48 3.22 -4.98 7.47
CA LEU A 48 4.32 -4.13 7.03
C LEU A 48 5.46 -4.19 8.04
N ARG A 49 6.69 -4.16 7.53
CA ARG A 49 7.89 -3.99 8.34
C ARG A 49 8.52 -2.64 8.06
N ARG A 50 8.86 -1.92 9.11
CA ARG A 50 9.60 -0.67 9.00
C ARG A 50 11.06 -0.98 8.69
N ARG A 51 11.58 -0.45 7.59
CA ARG A 51 12.97 -0.67 7.14
C ARG A 51 14.01 -0.06 8.09
N TYR A 52 13.64 1.00 8.81
CA TYR A 52 14.57 1.75 9.65
C TYR A 52 14.97 0.94 10.89
N ASP A 53 14.00 0.50 11.67
CA ASP A 53 14.24 -0.24 12.92
C ASP A 53 14.14 -1.77 12.74
N GLN A 54 13.82 -2.24 11.53
CA GLN A 54 13.40 -3.62 11.24
C GLN A 54 12.20 -4.12 12.06
N GLU A 55 11.52 -3.23 12.78
CA GLU A 55 10.34 -3.53 13.55
C GLU A 55 9.18 -3.93 12.63
N VAL A 56 8.61 -5.10 12.90
CA VAL A 56 7.40 -5.56 12.23
C VAL A 56 6.24 -4.85 12.91
N LEU A 57 5.45 -4.14 12.12
CA LEU A 57 4.21 -3.59 12.64
C LEU A 57 3.25 -4.77 12.81
N GLU A 58 2.93 -5.08 14.06
CA GLU A 58 1.91 -6.09 14.40
C GLU A 58 0.50 -5.66 13.96
N ALA A 59 0.33 -4.38 13.63
CA ALA A 59 -0.90 -3.85 13.06
C ALA A 59 -1.10 -4.31 11.61
N GLU A 60 -2.31 -4.79 11.31
CA GLU A 60 -2.76 -4.94 9.93
C GLU A 60 -3.17 -3.58 9.36
N PHE A 61 -2.64 -3.25 8.19
CA PHE A 61 -2.98 -2.03 7.47
C PHE A 61 -3.89 -2.35 6.28
N SER A 62 -5.01 -1.63 6.22
CA SER A 62 -5.94 -1.73 5.09
C SER A 62 -5.30 -1.21 3.80
N ALA A 63 -5.77 -1.69 2.66
CA ALA A 63 -5.29 -1.24 1.34
C ALA A 63 -5.52 0.26 1.05
N GLU A 64 -6.30 0.95 1.87
CA GLU A 64 -6.47 2.41 1.86
C GLU A 64 -5.37 3.14 2.64
N ASP A 65 -4.90 2.56 3.74
CA ASP A 65 -3.83 3.09 4.59
C ASP A 65 -2.44 2.78 4.03
N VAL A 66 -2.35 1.93 3.02
CA VAL A 66 -1.10 1.50 2.38
C VAL A 66 -1.09 1.89 0.91
N ARG A 67 -0.03 2.58 0.49
CA ARG A 67 0.22 2.84 -0.93
C ARG A 67 1.60 2.38 -1.34
N ARG A 68 1.75 1.97 -2.60
CA ARG A 68 3.07 1.67 -3.18
C ARG A 68 3.95 2.91 -3.08
N GLU A 69 5.17 2.75 -2.57
CA GLU A 69 6.19 3.79 -2.62
C GLU A 69 6.45 4.05 -4.11
N ARG A 70 5.90 5.15 -4.64
CA ARG A 70 6.28 5.60 -5.97
C ARG A 70 7.70 6.11 -5.80
N LYS A 71 8.66 5.39 -6.37
CA LYS A 71 9.93 6.00 -6.76
C LYS A 71 9.53 7.12 -7.70
N ASN A 72 9.45 8.34 -7.18
CA ASN A 72 9.41 9.50 -8.03
C ASN A 72 10.77 9.51 -8.72
N SER A 73 10.85 8.86 -9.86
CA SER A 73 11.88 9.13 -10.85
C SER A 73 11.73 10.61 -11.17
N MET A 74 12.66 11.39 -10.62
CA MET A 74 12.95 12.78 -10.93
C MET A 74 12.24 13.37 -12.16
N TRP A 75 11.51 14.47 -11.94
CA TRP A 75 11.23 15.53 -12.91
C TRP A 75 11.19 16.83 -12.07
N TRP A 76 12.30 17.55 -11.94
CA TRP A 76 12.68 18.74 -12.72
C TRP A 76 11.67 19.92 -12.63
N MET A 77 11.88 20.80 -11.65
CA MET A 77 12.28 22.21 -11.82
C MET A 77 12.78 22.78 -10.50
#